data_AF-A0A368HKV0-F1
#
_entry.id   AF-A0A368HKV0-F1
#
_cell.length_a   1.000
_cell.length_b   1.000
_cell.length_c   1.000
_cell.angle_alpha   90.00
_cell.angle_beta   90.00
_cell.angle_gamma   90.00
#
_symmetry.space_group_name_H-M   'P 1'
#
loop_
_entity.id
_entity.type
_entity.pdbx_description
1 polymer ?
#
loop_
_entity_poly.entity_id
_entity_poly.type
_entity_poly.pdbx_seq_one_letter_code
_entity_poly.pdbx_strand_id
1 'polypeptide(L)' 'MPKTTLDAKQLAAVLHMKPYTITDYTIRHPERLPPFIKLPTGKPLWFEEDVQAWLEERRIKVLPPQQSPTDFSRKWW' A
#
# COMPACT_ATOMS: atom_id res chain seq x y z
N MET A 1 20.91 10.71 -9.36
CA MET A 1 19.53 10.19 -9.38
C MET A 1 18.72 11.10 -8.49
N PRO A 2 17.77 11.90 -9.00
CA PRO A 2 16.92 12.73 -8.14
C PRO A 2 16.13 11.80 -7.19
N LYS A 3 16.20 12.06 -5.88
CA LYS A 3 15.41 11.34 -4.88
C LYS A 3 13.97 11.86 -4.96
N THR A 4 13.13 11.16 -5.73
CA THR A 4 11.70 11.48 -5.83
C THR A 4 11.04 11.12 -4.50
N THR A 5 10.53 12.14 -3.82
CA THR A 5 9.78 11.99 -2.57
C THR A 5 8.30 12.07 -2.86
N LEU A 6 7.53 11.16 -2.27
CA LEU A 6 6.09 11.07 -2.43
C LEU A 6 5.40 11.59 -1.17
N ASP A 7 4.47 12.52 -1.38
CA ASP A 7 3.53 12.97 -0.35
C ASP A 7 2.47 11.90 -0.07
N ALA A 8 1.76 12.04 1.07
CA ALA A 8 0.65 11.16 1.43
C ALA A 8 -0.42 11.02 0.32
N LYS A 9 -0.67 12.09 -0.45
CA LYS A 9 -1.61 12.07 -1.59
C LYS A 9 -1.09 11.24 -2.76
N GLN A 10 0.21 11.38 -3.06
CA GLN A 10 0.87 10.63 -4.13
C GLN A 10 0.93 9.15 -3.76
N LEU A 11 1.32 8.84 -2.51
CA LEU A 11 1.31 7.47 -2.00
C LEU A 11 -0.11 6.86 -2.03
N ALA A 12 -1.13 7.63 -1.66
CA ALA A 12 -2.51 7.20 -1.73
C ALA A 12 -2.91 6.81 -3.17
N ALA A 13 -2.46 7.57 -4.17
CA ALA A 13 -2.68 7.22 -5.57
C ALA A 13 -1.96 5.93 -5.97
N VAL A 14 -0.69 5.76 -5.56
CA VAL A 14 0.12 4.56 -5.84
C VAL A 14 -0.46 3.30 -5.19
N LEU A 15 -0.94 3.42 -3.94
CA LEU A 15 -1.54 2.31 -3.20
C LEU A 15 -3.02 2.10 -3.52
N HIS A 16 -3.61 2.93 -4.40
CA HIS A 16 -5.06 2.96 -4.68
C HIS A 16 -5.92 3.06 -3.40
N MET A 17 -5.43 3.83 -2.41
CA MET A 17 -6.09 4.05 -1.12
C MET A 17 -6.55 5.50 -0.97
N LYS A 18 -7.39 5.76 0.02
CA LYS A 18 -7.76 7.13 0.38
C LYS A 18 -6.63 7.80 1.17
N PRO A 19 -6.33 9.09 0.95
CA PRO A 19 -5.28 9.80 1.69
C PRO A 19 -5.54 9.84 3.20
N TYR A 20 -6.82 9.89 3.61
CA TYR A 20 -7.21 9.78 5.00
C TYR A 20 -6.82 8.43 5.63
N THR A 21 -6.94 7.33 4.88
CA THR A 21 -6.53 6.00 5.33
C THR A 21 -5.02 5.91 5.52
N ILE A 22 -4.25 6.56 4.64
CA ILE A 22 -2.79 6.64 4.80
C ILE A 22 -2.43 7.38 6.10
N THR A 23 -3.06 8.53 6.37
CA THR A 23 -2.80 9.26 7.62
C THR A 23 -3.26 8.53 8.88
N ASP A 24 -4.34 7.75 8.80
CA ASP A 24 -4.77 6.91 9.92
C ASP A 24 -3.80 5.74 10.15
N TYR A 25 -3.33 5.10 9.07
CA TYR A 25 -2.39 3.99 9.14
C TYR A 25 -1.01 4.42 9.63
N THR A 26 -0.53 5.63 9.33
CA THR A 26 0.75 6.10 9.92
C THR A 26 0.69 6.20 11.45
N ILE A 27 -0.51 6.31 12.03
CA ILE A 27 -0.73 6.41 13.48
C ILE A 27 -1.08 5.05 14.07
N ARG A 28 -2.04 4.33 13.48
CA ARG A 28 -2.62 3.10 14.04
C ARG A 28 -1.92 1.82 13.58
N HIS A 29 -1.38 1.81 12.35
CA HIS A 29 -0.87 0.62 11.67
C HIS A 29 0.36 0.94 10.81
N PRO A 30 1.47 1.41 11.40
CA PRO A 30 2.66 1.78 10.64
C PRO A 30 3.24 0.60 9.86
N GLU A 31 3.01 -0.65 10.30
CA GLU A 31 3.42 -1.87 9.60
C GLU A 31 2.71 -2.09 8.25
N ARG A 32 1.56 -1.44 8.05
CA ARG A 32 0.78 -1.55 6.81
C ARG A 32 1.20 -0.57 5.74
N LEU A 33 2.11 0.36 6.06
CA LEU A 33 2.62 1.35 5.14
C LEU A 33 4.11 1.13 4.83
N PRO A 34 4.58 1.67 3.69
CA PRO A 34 6.00 1.70 3.39
C PRO A 34 6.75 2.62 4.36
N PRO A 35 8.08 2.44 4.49
CA PRO A 35 8.93 3.25 5.33
C PRO A 35 8.70 4.73 5.07
N PHE A 36 8.51 5.51 6.14
CA PHE A 36 8.28 6.94 6.05
C PHE A 36 9.14 7.70 7.04
N ILE A 37 9.50 8.91 6.65
CA ILE A 37 10.17 9.85 7.52
C ILE A 37 9.13 10.84 8.05
N LYS A 38 9.13 11.01 9.37
CA LYS A 38 8.41 12.11 10.02
C LYS A 38 9.28 13.36 9.95
N LEU A 39 8.83 14.34 9.19
CA LEU A 39 9.45 15.67 9.23
C LEU A 39 9.07 16.41 10.52
N PRO A 40 9.89 17.36 10.98
CA PRO A 40 9.56 18.20 12.13
C PRO A 40 8.28 19.05 11.92
N THR A 41 7.85 19.23 10.67
CA THR A 41 6.56 19.84 10.29
C THR A 41 5.36 18.92 10.51
N GLY A 42 5.55 17.69 10.99
CA GLY A 42 4.50 16.72 11.30
C GLY A 42 3.94 15.98 10.10
N LYS A 43 4.39 16.29 8.88
CA LYS A 43 3.95 15.61 7.66
C LYS A 43 4.80 14.35 7.41
N PRO A 44 4.17 13.18 7.22
CA PRO A 44 4.89 11.99 6.80
C PRO A 44 5.28 12.12 5.33
N LEU A 45 6.50 11.70 5.01
CA LEU A 45 7.06 11.74 3.67
C LEU A 45 7.68 10.40 3.33
N TRP A 46 7.42 9.91 2.12
CA TRP A 46 7.88 8.62 1.65
C TRP A 46 8.90 8.80 0.54
N PHE A 47 9.88 7.92 0.46
CA PHE A 47 10.76 7.85 -0.71
C PHE A 47 10.19 6.85 -1.71
N GLU A 48 10.22 7.22 -2.98
CA GLU A 48 9.76 6.34 -4.06
C GLU A 48 10.52 5.00 -4.06
N GLU A 49 11.83 5.02 -3.80
CA GLU A 49 12.67 3.81 -3.73
C GLU A 49 12.20 2.84 -2.64
N ASP A 50 11.92 3.34 -1.43
CA ASP A 50 11.44 2.53 -0.31
C ASP A 50 10.03 2.00 -0.55
N VAL A 51 9.15 2.83 -1.14
CA VAL A 51 7.78 2.43 -1.50
C VAL A 51 7.82 1.32 -2.54
N GLN A 52 8.67 1.45 -3.55
CA GLN A 52 8.81 0.46 -4.61
C GLN A 52 9.40 -0.85 -4.06
N ALA A 53 10.49 -0.80 -3.30
CA ALA A 53 11.09 -1.99 -2.69
C ALA A 53 10.09 -2.73 -1.78
N TRP A 54 9.30 -1.98 -1.01
CA TRP A 54 8.25 -2.52 -0.17
C TRP A 54 7.10 -3.14 -0.97
N LEU A 55 6.71 -2.53 -2.09
CA LEU A 55 5.72 -3.10 -3.02
C LEU A 55 6.24 -4.37 -3.67
N GLU A 56 7.51 -4.41 -4.07
CA GLU A 56 8.16 -5.58 -4.65
C GLU A 56 8.19 -6.73 -3.63
N GLU A 57 8.60 -6.47 -2.38
CA GLU A 57 8.59 -7.49 -1.32
C GLU A 57 7.18 -8.05 -1.05
N ARG A 58 6.16 -7.19 -1.08
CA ARG A 58 4.75 -7.63 -0.96
C ARG A 58 4.26 -8.37 -2.18
N ARG A 59 4.66 -7.96 -3.38
CA ARG A 59 4.31 -8.61 -4.64
C ARG A 59 4.92 -10.01 -4.74
N ILE A 60 6.14 -10.21 -4.22
CA ILE A 60 6.78 -11.53 -4.15
C ILE A 60 6.00 -12.49 -3.25
N LYS A 61 5.30 -11.99 -2.22
CA LYS A 61 4.38 -12.81 -1.41
C LYS A 61 3.06 -13.15 -2.14
N VAL A 62 2.74 -12.48 -3.24
CA VAL A 62 1.48 -12.63 -3.97
C VAL A 62 1.76 -13.30 -5.32
N LEU A 63 1.83 -14.63 -5.34
CA LEU A 63 1.52 -15.51 -6.49
C LEU A 63 1.60 -17.00 -6.05
N PRO A 64 0.65 -17.92 -6.41
CA PRO A 64 -0.76 -17.75 -6.83
C PRO A 64 -1.72 -18.82 -6.19
N PRO A 65 -2.94 -19.07 -6.70
CA PRO A 65 -4.16 -18.25 -6.74
C PRO A 65 -5.29 -18.88 -5.89
N GLN A 66 -6.11 -18.08 -5.19
CA GLN A 66 -7.35 -18.58 -4.58
C GLN A 66 -8.51 -17.64 -4.92
N GLN A 67 -8.72 -17.45 -6.21
CA GLN A 67 -10.08 -17.27 -6.71
C GLN A 67 -10.56 -18.67 -7.10
N SER A 68 -11.06 -19.41 -6.10
CA SER A 68 -11.99 -20.49 -6.42
C SER A 68 -13.14 -19.82 -7.18
N PRO A 69 -13.43 -20.19 -8.44
CA PRO A 69 -14.73 -19.88 -8.98
C PRO A 69 -15.68 -20.65 -8.08
N THR A 70 -16.41 -19.96 -7.21
CA THR A 70 -17.51 -20.58 -6.48
C THR A 70 -18.45 -21.09 -7.56
N ASP A 71 -18.34 -22.39 -7.77
CA ASP A 71 -19.16 -23.22 -8.62
C ASP A 71 -20.61 -22.81 -8.39
N PHE A 72 -21.20 -22.14 -9.39
CA PHE A 72 -22.64 -21.88 -9.46
C PHE A 72 -23.38 -23.20 -9.76
N SER A 73 -23.05 -24.29 -9.08
CA SER A 73 -23.84 -25.52 -9.11
C SER A 73 -25.01 -25.40 -8.13
N ARG A 74 -25.90 -24.45 -8.43
CA ARG A 74 -27.30 -24.61 -8.04
C ARG A 74 -27.92 -25.56 -9.05
N LYS A 75 -27.80 -26.85 -8.73
CA LYS A 75 -28.62 -27.93 -9.28
C LYS A 75 -30.08 -27.55 -9.03
N TRP A 76 -30.82 -27.27 -10.08
CA TRP A 76 -32.28 -27.15 -10.03
C TRP A 76 -32.82 -28.58 -9.90
N TRP A 77 -33.45 -28.86 -8.77
CA TRP A 77 -34.36 -29.99 -8.57
C TRP A 77 -35.77 -29.45 -8.71
#